data_AF-A0A6J5DLS9-F1
#
_entry.id   AF-A0A6J5DLS9-F1
#
_cell.length_a   1.000
_cell.length_b   1.000
_cell.length_c   1.000
_cell.angle_alpha   90.00
_cell.angle_beta   90.00
_cell.angle_gamma   90.00
#
_symmetry.space_group_name_H-M   'P 1'
#
loop_
_entity.id
_entity.type
_entity.pdbx_description
1 polymer ?
#
loop_
_entity_poly.entity_id
_entity_poly.type
_entity_poly.pdbx_seq_one_letter_code
_entity_poly.pdbx_strand_id
1 'polypeptide(L)'
;MILHVTGVLAFFNFFAFWCAAVYLGGDAVNGYVRDLHYFICAHGSCHEVAHSIWKYSYWHAISALSGIALIFIEIAILINSGDVVID
;
A
#
# COMPACT_ATOMS: atom_id res chain seq x y z
N MET A 1 -10.08 -0.06 -20.56
CA MET A 1 -9.58 -1.43 -20.23
C MET A 1 -8.40 -1.44 -19.24
N ILE A 2 -7.29 -0.71 -19.49
CA ILE A 2 -6.09 -0.73 -18.61
C ILE A 2 -6.41 -0.29 -17.17
N LEU A 3 -7.08 0.86 -17.00
CA LEU A 3 -7.50 1.36 -15.68
C LEU A 3 -8.35 0.35 -14.88
N HIS A 4 -9.14 -0.49 -15.55
CA HIS A 4 -9.96 -1.49 -14.86
C HIS A 4 -9.09 -2.60 -14.26
N VAL A 5 -8.09 -3.08 -15.02
CA VAL A 5 -7.16 -4.10 -14.54
C VAL A 5 -6.29 -3.55 -13.41
N THR A 6 -5.73 -2.35 -13.59
CA THR A 6 -4.96 -1.66 -12.55
C THR A 6 -5.81 -1.44 -11.30
N GLY A 7 -7.06 -1.00 -11.47
CA GLY A 7 -8.02 -0.78 -10.39
C GLY A 7 -8.29 -2.04 -9.57
N VAL A 8 -8.58 -3.16 -10.23
CA VAL A 8 -8.82 -4.45 -9.56
C VAL A 8 -7.58 -4.91 -8.80
N LEU A 9 -6.40 -4.87 -9.42
CA LEU A 9 -5.15 -5.28 -8.78
C LEU A 9 -4.81 -4.40 -7.58
N ALA A 10 -4.89 -3.08 -7.72
CA ALA A 10 -4.62 -2.13 -6.65
C ALA A 10 -5.62 -2.29 -5.49
N PHE A 11 -6.90 -2.52 -5.78
CA PHE A 11 -7.92 -2.75 -4.75
C PHE A 11 -7.59 -3.99 -3.90
N PHE A 12 -7.36 -5.14 -4.55
CA PHE A 12 -7.05 -6.36 -3.80
C PHE A 12 -5.69 -6.30 -3.11
N ASN A 13 -4.69 -5.64 -3.71
CA ASN A 13 -3.38 -5.44 -3.08
C ASN A 13 -3.48 -4.53 -1.84
N PHE A 14 -4.22 -3.42 -1.92
CA PHE A 14 -4.46 -2.56 -0.76
C PHE A 14 -5.25 -3.29 0.33
N PHE A 15 -6.28 -4.05 -0.05
CA PHE A 15 -7.06 -4.81 0.92
C PHE A 15 -6.23 -5.90 1.60
N ALA A 16 -5.36 -6.59 0.87
CA ALA A 16 -4.42 -7.56 1.43
C ALA A 16 -3.42 -6.88 2.38
N PHE A 17 -2.89 -5.72 2.01
CA PHE A 17 -2.03 -4.91 2.87
C PHE A 17 -2.77 -4.51 4.16
N TRP A 18 -3.99 -4.01 4.05
CA TRP A 18 -4.80 -3.59 5.19
C TRP A 18 -5.07 -4.75 6.15
N CYS A 19 -5.48 -5.91 5.63
CA CYS A 19 -5.65 -7.12 6.44
C CYS A 19 -4.35 -7.53 7.16
N ALA A 20 -3.20 -7.47 6.46
CA ALA A 20 -1.90 -7.76 7.06
C ALA A 20 -1.56 -6.75 8.17
N ALA A 21 -1.80 -5.46 7.95
CA ALA A 21 -1.56 -4.41 8.94
C ALA A 21 -2.44 -4.60 10.19
N VAL A 22 -3.73 -4.92 10.00
CA VAL A 22 -4.65 -5.22 11.12
C VAL A 22 -4.20 -6.46 11.89
N TYR A 23 -3.84 -7.54 11.20
CA TYR A 23 -3.38 -8.78 11.82
C TYR A 23 -2.09 -8.59 12.62
N LEU A 24 -1.15 -7.83 12.07
CA LEU A 24 0.11 -7.53 12.74
C LEU A 24 -0.09 -6.49 13.86
N GLY A 25 -1.14 -5.67 13.81
CA GLY A 25 -1.41 -4.58 14.76
C GLY A 25 -0.76 -3.24 14.37
N GLY A 26 -0.34 -3.11 13.12
CA GLY A 26 0.36 -1.96 12.56
C GLY A 26 1.07 -2.28 11.27
N ASP A 27 1.75 -1.29 10.71
CA ASP A 27 2.62 -1.46 9.55
C ASP A 27 3.94 -0.73 9.71
N ALA A 28 4.90 -1.11 8.86
CA ALA A 28 6.26 -0.60 8.88
C ALA A 28 6.40 0.85 8.35
N VAL A 29 5.47 1.34 7.52
CA VAL A 29 5.48 2.73 7.02
C VAL A 29 5.05 3.69 8.13
N ASN A 30 4.13 3.26 9.00
CA ASN A 30 3.81 3.95 10.24
C ASN A 30 4.81 3.66 11.38
N GLY A 31 5.69 2.69 11.18
CA GLY A 31 6.68 2.22 12.14
C GLY A 31 8.04 2.91 12.05
N TYR A 32 9.04 2.32 12.68
CA TYR A 32 10.41 2.80 12.65
C TYR A 32 11.43 1.68 12.91
N VAL A 33 12.69 1.96 12.61
CA VAL A 33 13.83 1.10 12.95
C VAL A 33 14.79 1.88 13.82
N ARG A 34 15.24 1.29 14.93
CA ARG A 34 16.22 1.88 15.83
C ARG A 34 17.13 0.79 16.38
N ASP A 35 18.44 0.97 16.28
CA ASP A 35 19.44 0.05 16.84
C ASP A 35 19.22 -1.43 16.46
N LEU A 36 18.82 -1.69 15.21
CA LEU A 36 18.45 -3.03 14.69
C LEU A 36 17.19 -3.66 15.30
N HIS A 37 16.43 -2.89 16.06
CA HIS A 37 15.07 -3.23 16.49
C HIS A 37 14.06 -2.64 15.50
N TYR A 38 13.07 -3.44 15.11
CA TYR A 38 12.12 -3.12 14.06
C TYR A 38 10.73 -3.01 14.64
N PHE A 39 10.11 -1.84 14.50
CA PHE A 39 8.80 -1.55 15.05
C PHE A 39 7.81 -1.28 13.94
N ILE A 40 6.61 -1.84 14.08
CA ILE A 40 5.43 -1.45 13.31
C ILE A 40 4.45 -0.76 14.24
N CYS A 41 3.68 0.18 13.70
CA CYS A 41 2.78 1.00 14.52
C CYS A 41 1.41 1.17 13.87
N ALA A 42 0.39 1.37 14.70
CA ALA A 42 -0.93 1.85 14.32
C ALA A 42 -1.53 2.69 15.44
N HIS A 43 -2.16 3.81 15.08
CA HIS A 43 -2.93 4.66 16.01
C HIS A 43 -2.19 4.99 17.33
N GLY A 44 -0.88 5.26 17.26
CA GLY A 44 -0.06 5.64 18.41
C GLY A 44 0.46 4.46 19.26
N SER A 45 0.11 3.22 18.92
CA SER A 45 0.71 2.01 19.51
C SER A 45 1.78 1.44 18.58
N CYS A 46 2.90 1.01 19.14
CA CYS A 46 4.01 0.41 18.41
C CYS A 46 4.46 -0.86 19.12
N HIS A 47 4.83 -1.87 18.35
CA HIS A 47 5.38 -3.11 18.90
C HIS A 47 6.53 -3.62 18.03
N GLU A 48 7.47 -4.28 18.70
CA GLU A 48 8.64 -4.83 18.06
C GLU A 48 8.31 -6.12 17.31
N VAL A 49 8.89 -6.29 16.12
CA VAL A 49 8.74 -7.46 15.28
C VAL A 49 10.09 -7.92 14.75
N ALA A 50 10.15 -9.14 14.24
CA ALA A 50 11.32 -9.62 13.52
C ALA A 50 11.58 -8.78 12.25
N HIS A 51 12.85 -8.63 11.89
CA HIS A 51 13.29 -7.92 10.67
C HIS A 51 12.54 -8.38 9.41
N SER A 52 12.29 -9.68 9.26
CA SER A 52 11.57 -10.25 8.12
C SER A 52 10.12 -9.76 8.03
N ILE A 53 9.42 -9.66 9.17
CA ILE A 53 8.04 -9.15 9.25
C ILE A 53 8.02 -7.67 8.90
N TRP A 54 8.94 -6.89 9.46
CA TRP A 54 9.05 -5.47 9.15
C TRP A 54 9.31 -5.23 7.67
N LYS A 55 10.26 -5.97 7.08
CA LYS A 55 10.59 -5.87 5.65
C LYS A 55 9.41 -6.27 4.77
N TYR A 56 8.70 -7.35 5.09
CA TYR A 56 7.47 -7.73 4.39
C TYR A 56 6.41 -6.61 4.48
N SER A 57 6.14 -6.12 5.68
CA SER A 57 5.16 -5.06 5.92
C SER A 57 5.50 -3.80 5.14
N TYR A 58 6.78 -3.40 5.13
CA TYR A 58 7.27 -2.23 4.40
C TYR A 58 7.01 -2.37 2.90
N TRP A 59 7.46 -3.47 2.29
CA TRP A 59 7.29 -3.65 0.84
C TRP A 59 5.83 -3.82 0.43
N HIS A 60 5.01 -4.47 1.24
CA HIS A 60 3.57 -4.60 0.96
C HIS A 60 2.88 -3.23 1.03
N ALA A 61 3.19 -2.42 2.05
CA ALA A 61 2.67 -1.06 2.19
C ALA A 61 3.08 -0.16 1.01
N ILE A 62 4.36 -0.16 0.64
CA ILE A 62 4.86 0.61 -0.51
C ILE A 62 4.19 0.16 -1.81
N SER A 63 4.01 -1.14 -2.01
CA SER A 63 3.31 -1.67 -3.19
C SER A 63 1.84 -1.21 -3.23
N ALA A 64 1.13 -1.29 -2.10
CA ALA A 64 -0.27 -0.86 -2.00
C ALA A 64 -0.44 0.64 -2.29
N LEU A 65 0.37 1.49 -1.65
CA LEU A 65 0.35 2.93 -1.87
C LEU A 65 0.74 3.32 -3.29
N SER A 66 1.73 2.63 -3.88
CA SER A 66 2.13 2.85 -5.27
C SER A 66 1.03 2.48 -6.26
N GLY A 67 0.26 1.41 -5.98
CA GLY A 67 -0.90 1.03 -6.77
C GLY A 67 -2.00 2.09 -6.75
N ILE A 68 -2.26 2.68 -5.58
CA ILE A 68 -3.20 3.81 -5.44
C ILE A 68 -2.71 5.03 -6.22
N ALA A 69 -1.43 5.39 -6.08
CA ALA A 69 -0.85 6.51 -6.83
C ALA A 69 -0.94 6.31 -8.35
N LEU A 70 -0.70 5.08 -8.82
CA LEU A 70 -0.81 4.74 -10.23
C LEU A 70 -2.23 4.94 -10.77
N ILE A 71 -3.27 4.56 -10.02
CA ILE A 71 -4.67 4.83 -10.40
C ILE A 71 -4.90 6.33 -10.62
N PHE A 72 -4.43 7.18 -9.70
CA PHE A 72 -4.57 8.63 -9.85
C PHE A 72 -3.86 9.17 -11.08
N ILE A 73 -2.66 8.66 -11.38
CA ILE A 73 -1.90 9.02 -12.57
C ILE A 73 -2.65 8.59 -13.84
N GLU A 74 -3.16 7.36 -13.90
CA GLU A 74 -3.91 6.85 -15.05
C GLU A 74 -5.19 7.66 -15.29
N ILE A 75 -5.95 7.98 -14.23
CA ILE A 75 -7.14 8.83 -14.32
C ILE A 75 -6.76 10.21 -14.85
N ALA A 76 -5.70 10.83 -14.32
CA ALA A 76 -5.25 12.14 -14.78
C ALA A 76 -4.88 12.11 -16.27
N ILE A 77 -4.18 11.07 -16.73
CA ILE A 77 -3.85 10.91 -18.15
C ILE A 77 -5.12 10.80 -18.98
N LEU A 78 -6.06 9.92 -18.62
CA LEU A 78 -7.30 9.73 -19.37
C LEU A 78 -8.13 11.02 -19.49
N ILE A 79 -8.24 11.79 -18.41
CA ILE A 79 -8.94 13.09 -18.42
C ILE A 79 -8.24 14.09 -19.35
N ASN A 80 -6.90 14.16 -19.33
CA ASN A 80 -6.14 15.13 -20.13
C ASN A 80 -5.99 14.73 -21.60
N SER A 81 -5.99 13.43 -21.90
CA SER A 81 -5.86 12.90 -23.26
C SER A 81 -7.18 12.92 -24.04
N GLY A 82 -8.32 13.06 -23.36
CA GLY A 82 -9.64 12.97 -23.99
C GLY A 82 -10.06 11.55 -24.37
N ASP A 83 -9.23 10.54 -24.04
CA ASP A 83 -9.48 9.10 -24.23
C ASP A 83 -10.46 8.53 -23.19
N VAL A 84 -11.46 9.32 -22.80
CA VAL A 84 -12.62 8.77 -22.09
C VAL A 84 -13.50 8.12 -23.15
N VAL A 85 -13.15 6.90 -23.53
CA VAL A 85 -14.09 6.01 -24.21
C VAL A 85 -15.16 5.69 -23.16
N ILE A 86 -16.21 6.51 -23.16
CA ILE A 86 -17.49 6.19 -22.55
C ILE A 86 -18.24 5.42 -23.63
N ASP A 87 -18.05 4.12 -23.67
CA ASP A 87 -18.98 3.20 -24.33
C ASP A 87 -20.30 3.11 -23.56
#